data_AF-A0AAJ6VV56-F1
#
_entry.id   AF-A0AAJ6VV56-F1
#
_cell.length_a   1.000
_cell.length_b   1.000
_cell.length_c   1.000
_cell.angle_alpha   90.00
_cell.angle_beta   90.00
_cell.angle_gamma   90.00
#
_symmetry.space_group_name_H-M   'P 1'
#
loop_
_entity.id
_entity.type
_entity.pdbx_description
1 polymer ?
#
loop_
_entity_poly.entity_id
_entity_poly.type
_entity_poly.pdbx_seq_one_letter_code
_entity_poly.pdbx_strand_id
1 'polypeptide(L)'
;MATSSSAFKGYLSAFARPSAKNEEIPGPPAGKATGSDSAAEADEEVLRRTLPDFIRPGLDMLLIGINPGYMSAKTGHYYAGHGNHLWKSMYDAGLFPYPIDWRNDSEVLDWNIGLTNLVPRATRGQNDILTEEFQSGAQELRRKIYEFKPKILVFNGRKIYEAFRGTELQHFGLQKSMGQVQVYVMPSSSPRSSLYPRREDKMHFYKGLKKLYDHVKDGVALDVDEIQFEPKKRTTKTTP
;
A
#
# COMPACT_ATOMS: atom_id res chain seq x y z
N MET A 1 33.25 9.23 -11.28
CA MET A 1 32.22 8.26 -10.85
C MET A 1 31.91 8.52 -9.38
N ALA A 2 30.87 9.31 -9.08
CA ALA A 2 30.44 9.58 -7.71
C ALA A 2 29.39 8.54 -7.30
N THR A 3 29.58 7.94 -6.12
CA THR A 3 28.84 6.77 -5.64
C THR A 3 27.42 7.14 -5.17
N SER A 4 26.44 6.36 -5.64
CA SER A 4 24.99 6.45 -5.37
C SER A 4 24.58 6.44 -3.87
N SER A 5 25.53 6.10 -2.96
CA SER A 5 25.33 6.06 -1.51
C SER A 5 25.16 7.44 -0.86
N SER A 6 25.74 8.50 -1.44
CA SER A 6 25.70 9.87 -0.88
C SER A 6 24.34 10.54 -1.05
N ALA A 7 23.68 10.35 -2.20
CA ALA A 7 22.40 10.98 -2.52
C ALA A 7 21.24 10.47 -1.64
N PHE A 8 21.28 9.21 -1.21
CA PHE A 8 20.25 8.64 -0.33
C PHE A 8 20.40 9.08 1.13
N LYS A 9 21.63 9.24 1.62
CA LYS A 9 21.90 9.80 2.96
C LYS A 9 21.54 11.30 3.03
N GLY A 10 21.81 12.07 1.98
CA GLY A 10 21.50 13.50 1.92
C GLY A 10 20.00 13.83 1.90
N TYR A 11 19.16 12.95 1.32
CA TYR A 11 17.71 13.14 1.31
C TYR A 11 17.08 12.97 2.71
N LEU A 12 17.70 12.16 3.58
CA LEU A 12 17.17 11.81 4.91
C LEU A 12 17.61 12.78 6.02
N SER A 13 18.74 13.46 5.88
CA SER A 13 19.23 14.43 6.88
C SER A 13 18.37 15.70 6.98
N ALA A 14 17.50 15.96 5.99
CA ALA A 14 16.64 17.15 5.96
C ALA A 14 15.36 17.03 6.79
N PHE A 15 15.00 15.84 7.29
CA PHE A 15 13.67 15.58 7.89
C PHE A 15 13.69 14.92 9.26
N ALA A 16 14.86 14.83 9.90
CA ALA A 16 14.98 14.35 11.27
C ALA A 16 14.74 15.50 12.27
N ARG A 17 13.47 15.75 12.61
CA ARG A 17 13.11 16.45 13.85
C ARG A 17 12.25 15.56 14.73
N PRO A 18 12.51 15.50 16.05
CA PRO A 18 11.72 14.68 16.96
C PRO A 18 10.32 15.29 17.16
N SER A 19 9.29 14.45 17.08
CA SER A 19 7.89 14.83 17.34
C SER A 19 7.65 15.06 18.83
N ALA A 20 6.87 16.09 19.14
CA ALA A 20 6.50 16.51 20.49
C ALA A 20 5.45 15.58 21.13
N LYS A 21 5.38 15.63 22.46
CA LYS A 21 4.56 14.81 23.34
C LYS A 21 3.05 14.98 23.10
N ASN A 22 2.30 13.89 23.22
CA ASN A 22 0.84 13.85 23.22
C ASN A 22 0.27 14.62 24.43
N GLU A 23 -0.61 15.59 24.17
CA GLU A 23 -1.54 16.13 25.18
C GLU A 23 -2.93 15.52 24.95
N GLU A 24 -3.54 15.01 26.02
CA GLU A 24 -4.89 14.46 26.04
C GLU A 24 -5.95 15.58 26.00
N ILE A 25 -6.94 15.43 25.11
CA ILE A 25 -8.12 16.30 25.03
C ILE A 25 -9.28 15.61 25.77
N PRO A 26 -10.02 16.28 26.68
CA PRO A 26 -11.10 15.65 27.44
C PRO A 26 -12.34 15.40 26.56
N GLY A 27 -12.97 14.23 26.75
CA GLY A 27 -14.13 13.77 26.00
C GLY A 27 -15.45 14.49 26.35
N PRO A 28 -16.47 14.41 25.47
CA PRO A 28 -17.75 15.10 25.65
C PRO A 28 -18.65 14.41 26.69
N PRO A 29 -19.64 15.13 27.26
CA PRO A 29 -20.50 14.60 28.32
C PRO A 29 -21.56 13.63 27.77
N ALA A 30 -21.92 12.65 28.60
CA ALA A 30 -22.82 11.55 28.29
C ALA A 30 -24.27 11.99 28.04
N GLY A 31 -24.80 11.66 26.86
CA GLY A 31 -26.23 11.70 26.51
C GLY A 31 -26.78 10.28 26.39
N LYS A 32 -28.06 10.08 26.77
CA LYS A 32 -28.73 8.77 26.86
C LYS A 32 -28.95 8.12 25.49
N ALA A 33 -28.48 6.88 25.34
CA ALA A 33 -28.55 6.09 24.11
C ALA A 33 -29.98 5.64 23.76
N THR A 34 -30.39 5.92 22.52
CA THR A 34 -31.50 5.23 21.83
C THR A 34 -30.88 4.28 20.79
N GLY A 35 -31.58 3.21 20.39
CA GLY A 35 -30.98 2.06 19.68
C GLY A 35 -30.15 2.35 18.40
N SER A 36 -30.25 3.54 17.80
CA SER A 36 -29.36 4.00 16.72
C SER A 36 -27.93 4.32 17.15
N ASP A 37 -27.74 4.75 18.40
CA ASP A 37 -26.45 5.19 18.93
C ASP A 37 -25.49 4.01 19.07
N SER A 38 -26.01 2.83 19.41
CA SER A 38 -25.21 1.60 19.55
C SER A 38 -24.55 1.12 18.25
N ALA A 39 -25.24 1.27 17.11
CA ALA A 39 -24.72 0.89 15.81
C ALA A 39 -23.67 1.89 15.32
N ALA A 40 -23.89 3.17 15.55
CA ALA A 40 -22.92 4.22 15.24
C ALA A 40 -21.65 4.09 16.11
N GLU A 41 -21.80 3.82 17.41
CA GLU A 41 -20.69 3.57 18.33
C GLU A 41 -19.88 2.33 17.93
N ALA A 42 -20.54 1.23 17.55
CA ALA A 42 -19.87 0.03 17.07
C ALA A 42 -19.09 0.27 15.76
N ASP A 43 -19.64 1.10 14.87
CA ASP A 43 -18.99 1.49 13.63
C ASP A 43 -17.76 2.37 13.86
N GLU A 44 -17.85 3.33 14.78
CA GLU A 44 -16.71 4.18 15.18
C GLU A 44 -15.63 3.36 15.87
N GLU A 45 -15.99 2.37 16.70
CA GLU A 45 -15.05 1.44 17.31
C GLU A 45 -14.29 0.62 16.26
N VAL A 46 -14.96 0.16 15.20
CA VAL A 46 -14.30 -0.49 14.07
C VAL A 46 -13.28 0.44 13.41
N LEU A 47 -13.60 1.72 13.24
CA LEU A 47 -12.70 2.69 12.60
C LEU A 47 -11.52 3.14 13.47
N ARG A 48 -11.56 2.88 14.78
CA ARG A 48 -10.41 3.06 15.68
C ARG A 48 -9.39 1.94 15.59
N ARG A 49 -9.76 0.79 15.00
CA ARG A 49 -8.85 -0.35 14.85
C ARG A 49 -7.79 -0.10 13.79
N THR A 50 -6.61 -0.64 14.04
CA THR A 50 -5.50 -0.69 13.08
C THR A 50 -5.22 -2.13 12.68
N LEU A 51 -4.41 -2.31 11.63
CA LEU A 51 -3.89 -3.63 11.26
C LEU A 51 -2.41 -3.72 11.67
N PRO A 52 -1.97 -4.85 12.23
CA PRO A 52 -0.55 -5.09 12.49
C PRO A 52 0.19 -5.27 11.16
N ASP A 53 1.37 -4.68 11.04
CA ASP A 53 2.20 -4.92 9.85
C ASP A 53 2.75 -6.34 9.84
N PHE A 54 2.72 -6.96 8.67
CA PHE A 54 3.44 -8.19 8.40
C PHE A 54 4.80 -7.82 7.82
N ILE A 55 5.78 -7.59 8.69
CA ILE A 55 7.09 -7.09 8.30
C ILE A 55 8.21 -7.81 9.07
N ARG A 56 9.29 -8.15 8.37
CA ARG A 56 10.52 -8.69 8.95
C ARG A 56 11.75 -8.30 8.10
N PRO A 57 12.98 -8.41 8.62
CA PRO A 57 14.16 -8.08 7.84
C PRO A 57 14.30 -8.97 6.58
N GLY A 58 14.68 -8.37 5.45
CA GLY A 58 15.05 -9.11 4.24
C GLY A 58 13.88 -9.72 3.46
N LEU A 59 12.67 -9.16 3.58
CA LEU A 59 11.52 -9.54 2.73
C LEU A 59 11.89 -9.43 1.24
N ASP A 60 11.44 -10.39 0.44
CA ASP A 60 11.57 -10.32 -1.02
C ASP A 60 10.66 -9.24 -1.59
N MET A 61 9.50 -9.03 -0.96
CA MET A 61 8.52 -8.04 -1.38
C MET A 61 7.75 -7.49 -0.19
N LEU A 62 7.53 -6.17 -0.16
CA LEU A 62 6.64 -5.50 0.79
C LEU A 62 5.51 -4.83 0.00
N LEU A 63 4.28 -5.34 0.15
CA LEU A 63 3.08 -4.75 -0.43
C LEU A 63 2.55 -3.65 0.49
N ILE A 64 2.35 -2.47 -0.09
CA ILE A 64 1.97 -1.25 0.62
C ILE A 64 0.57 -0.85 0.16
N GLY A 65 -0.40 -0.95 1.06
CA GLY A 65 -1.73 -0.41 0.89
C GLY A 65 -1.82 1.06 1.31
N ILE A 66 -3.01 1.66 1.11
CA ILE A 66 -3.30 3.03 1.54
C ILE A 66 -3.49 3.04 3.05
N ASN A 67 -4.60 2.45 3.48
CA ASN A 67 -5.02 2.34 4.85
C ASN A 67 -6.04 1.19 4.97
N PRO A 68 -6.33 0.70 6.19
CA PRO A 68 -7.40 -0.27 6.38
C PRO A 68 -8.76 0.32 5.95
N GLY A 69 -9.45 -0.34 5.03
CA GLY A 69 -10.87 -0.07 4.81
C GLY A 69 -11.72 -0.65 5.94
N TYR A 70 -12.98 -0.19 6.08
CA TYR A 70 -13.90 -0.67 7.11
C TYR A 70 -13.92 -2.20 7.30
N MET A 71 -14.06 -2.98 6.22
CA MET A 71 -14.07 -4.45 6.33
C MET A 71 -12.74 -5.01 6.86
N SER A 72 -11.61 -4.45 6.42
CA SER A 72 -10.30 -4.84 6.91
C SER A 72 -10.11 -4.52 8.39
N ALA A 73 -10.54 -3.34 8.83
CA ALA A 73 -10.51 -2.96 10.23
C ALA A 73 -11.44 -3.82 11.10
N LYS A 74 -12.62 -4.18 10.57
CA LYS A 74 -13.60 -5.03 11.24
C LYS A 74 -13.08 -6.45 11.44
N THR A 75 -12.47 -7.03 10.41
CA THR A 75 -12.00 -8.43 10.45
C THR A 75 -10.59 -8.58 11.00
N GLY A 76 -9.78 -7.52 11.03
CA GLY A 76 -8.37 -7.61 11.40
C GLY A 76 -7.47 -8.15 10.28
N HIS A 77 -7.97 -8.17 9.03
CA HIS A 77 -7.27 -8.75 7.89
C HIS A 77 -7.12 -7.80 6.70
N TYR A 78 -6.00 -7.93 5.99
CA TYR A 78 -5.68 -7.14 4.82
C TYR A 78 -6.58 -7.47 3.62
N TYR A 79 -7.05 -6.42 2.96
CA TYR A 79 -7.84 -6.52 1.73
C TYR A 79 -9.10 -7.38 1.84
N ALA A 80 -9.75 -7.38 3.02
CA ALA A 80 -10.96 -8.17 3.32
C ALA A 80 -12.26 -7.60 2.70
N GLY A 81 -12.18 -6.46 2.02
CA GLY A 81 -13.34 -5.85 1.35
C GLY A 81 -13.90 -6.75 0.25
N HIS A 82 -15.23 -6.86 0.18
CA HIS A 82 -15.91 -7.62 -0.86
C HIS A 82 -15.48 -7.15 -2.26
N GLY A 83 -15.13 -8.10 -3.12
CA GLY A 83 -14.67 -7.82 -4.48
C GLY A 83 -13.29 -7.17 -4.58
N ASN A 84 -12.47 -7.14 -3.52
CA ASN A 84 -11.07 -6.73 -3.68
C ASN A 84 -10.33 -7.69 -4.62
N HIS A 85 -9.61 -7.16 -5.60
CA HIS A 85 -8.98 -8.00 -6.63
C HIS A 85 -7.65 -8.62 -6.19
N LEU A 86 -7.04 -8.16 -5.08
CA LEU A 86 -5.64 -8.46 -4.76
C LEU A 86 -5.36 -9.96 -4.69
N TRP A 87 -5.98 -10.67 -3.73
CA TRP A 87 -5.65 -12.05 -3.42
C TRP A 87 -5.76 -12.96 -4.65
N LYS A 88 -6.89 -12.87 -5.37
CA LYS A 88 -7.10 -13.62 -6.61
C LYS A 88 -6.13 -13.21 -7.71
N SER A 89 -5.79 -11.93 -7.85
CA SER A 89 -4.86 -11.45 -8.88
C SER A 89 -3.41 -11.85 -8.61
N MET A 90 -2.98 -11.90 -7.34
CA MET A 90 -1.66 -12.40 -6.96
C MET A 90 -1.52 -13.88 -7.30
N TYR A 91 -2.53 -14.69 -6.95
CA TYR A 91 -2.53 -16.11 -7.27
C TYR A 91 -2.54 -16.38 -8.79
N ASP A 92 -3.47 -15.81 -9.55
CA ASP A 92 -3.55 -16.06 -11.00
C ASP A 92 -2.32 -15.51 -11.77
N ALA A 93 -1.56 -14.58 -11.18
CA ALA A 93 -0.29 -14.12 -11.74
C ALA A 93 0.91 -15.01 -11.33
N GLY A 94 0.70 -16.02 -10.49
CA GLY A 94 1.71 -16.96 -10.02
C GLY A 94 2.58 -16.45 -8.88
N LEU A 95 2.19 -15.37 -8.18
CA LEU A 95 2.94 -14.86 -7.02
C LEU A 95 2.72 -15.70 -5.76
N PHE A 96 1.64 -16.48 -5.71
CA PHE A 96 1.34 -17.41 -4.63
C PHE A 96 1.34 -18.86 -5.14
N PRO A 97 1.84 -19.81 -4.34
CA PRO A 97 1.89 -21.22 -4.74
C PRO A 97 0.50 -21.88 -4.82
N TYR A 98 -0.47 -21.37 -4.05
CA TYR A 98 -1.86 -21.82 -4.03
C TYR A 98 -2.79 -20.64 -3.72
N PRO A 99 -4.10 -20.74 -4.02
CA PRO A 99 -5.02 -19.64 -3.76
C PRO A 99 -5.27 -19.49 -2.26
N ILE A 100 -5.08 -18.27 -1.75
CA ILE A 100 -5.48 -17.86 -0.40
C ILE A 100 -6.43 -16.67 -0.48
N ASP A 101 -7.15 -16.40 0.61
CA ASP A 101 -7.92 -15.17 0.79
C ASP A 101 -7.49 -14.41 2.06
N TRP A 102 -8.21 -13.34 2.38
CA TRP A 102 -7.86 -12.46 3.51
C TRP A 102 -7.83 -13.18 4.86
N ARG A 103 -8.53 -14.31 5.05
CA ARG A 103 -8.53 -15.06 6.33
C ARG A 103 -7.18 -15.70 6.64
N ASN A 104 -6.36 -15.87 5.61
CA ASN A 104 -5.06 -16.52 5.66
C ASN A 104 -3.96 -15.54 5.24
N ASP A 105 -4.20 -14.23 5.35
CA ASP A 105 -3.30 -13.19 4.87
C ASP A 105 -1.91 -13.21 5.51
N SER A 106 -1.78 -13.72 6.73
CA SER A 106 -0.50 -13.89 7.42
C SER A 106 0.43 -14.93 6.76
N GLU A 107 -0.11 -15.91 6.02
CA GLU A 107 0.67 -16.96 5.35
C GLU A 107 1.65 -16.40 4.30
N VAL A 108 1.42 -15.17 3.81
CA VAL A 108 2.34 -14.52 2.86
C VAL A 108 3.75 -14.33 3.42
N LEU A 109 3.90 -14.26 4.75
CA LEU A 109 5.21 -14.20 5.41
C LEU A 109 6.01 -15.49 5.23
N ASP A 110 5.36 -16.65 5.07
CA ASP A 110 6.04 -17.92 4.79
C ASP A 110 6.69 -17.90 3.40
N TRP A 111 6.18 -17.07 2.49
CA TRP A 111 6.76 -16.83 1.16
C TRP A 111 7.64 -15.58 1.11
N ASN A 112 8.00 -15.05 2.28
CA ASN A 112 8.83 -13.87 2.44
C ASN A 112 8.26 -12.60 1.78
N ILE A 113 6.93 -12.51 1.76
CA ILE A 113 6.16 -11.35 1.31
C ILE A 113 5.57 -10.68 2.55
N GLY A 114 5.64 -9.36 2.64
CA GLY A 114 5.10 -8.57 3.73
C GLY A 114 3.93 -7.68 3.31
N LEU A 115 3.16 -7.24 4.30
CA LEU A 115 2.01 -6.35 4.16
C LEU A 115 2.15 -5.17 5.14
N THR A 116 1.95 -3.95 4.65
CA THR A 116 1.86 -2.72 5.46
C THR A 116 0.85 -1.77 4.82
N ASN A 117 0.37 -0.78 5.58
CA ASN A 117 -0.29 0.38 5.01
C ASN A 117 0.58 1.63 5.18
N LEU A 118 0.37 2.62 4.31
CA LEU A 118 1.00 3.93 4.46
C LEU A 118 0.38 4.68 5.64
N VAL A 119 -0.94 4.67 5.77
CA VAL A 119 -1.70 5.31 6.84
C VAL A 119 -2.32 4.24 7.74
N PRO A 120 -2.07 4.27 9.06
CA PRO A 120 -2.55 3.24 9.97
C PRO A 120 -4.05 3.35 10.29
N ARG A 121 -4.62 4.57 10.26
CA ARG A 121 -6.01 4.83 10.63
C ARG A 121 -6.99 4.24 9.61
N ALA A 122 -7.98 3.50 10.11
CA ALA A 122 -9.02 2.96 9.26
C ALA A 122 -10.00 4.06 8.79
N THR A 123 -10.49 3.93 7.56
CA THR A 123 -11.53 4.82 7.01
C THR A 123 -12.54 4.06 6.17
N ARG A 124 -13.72 4.67 5.94
CA ARG A 124 -14.72 4.14 5.01
C ARG A 124 -14.25 4.30 3.55
N GLY A 125 -13.61 5.43 3.25
CA GLY A 125 -12.99 5.70 1.96
C GLY A 125 -11.65 6.42 2.06
N GLN A 126 -10.83 6.28 1.01
CA GLN A 126 -9.54 6.98 0.90
C GLN A 126 -9.66 8.51 0.85
N ASN A 127 -10.86 9.04 0.61
CA ASN A 127 -11.11 10.48 0.57
C ASN A 127 -11.20 11.08 1.99
N ASP A 128 -11.35 10.24 3.02
CA ASP A 128 -11.42 10.65 4.42
C ASP A 128 -10.01 10.71 5.07
N ILE A 129 -8.96 10.51 4.28
CA ILE A 129 -7.57 10.53 4.72
C ILE A 129 -7.01 11.93 4.45
N LEU A 130 -6.42 12.52 5.48
CA LEU A 130 -5.86 13.86 5.43
C LEU A 130 -4.49 13.85 4.74
N THR A 131 -4.11 14.98 4.15
CA THR A 131 -2.80 15.14 3.49
C THR A 131 -1.65 14.93 4.47
N GLU A 132 -1.82 15.39 5.71
CA GLU A 132 -0.86 15.28 6.80
C GLU A 132 -0.62 13.81 7.18
N GLU A 133 -1.66 12.97 7.11
CA GLU A 133 -1.54 11.53 7.37
C GLU A 133 -0.74 10.83 6.27
N PHE A 134 -0.94 11.22 5.00
CA PHE A 134 -0.10 10.73 3.90
C PHE A 134 1.38 11.11 4.11
N GLN A 135 1.64 12.34 4.55
CA GLN A 135 3.01 12.82 4.80
C GLN A 135 3.68 12.11 5.97
N SER A 136 2.96 11.97 7.11
CA SER A 136 3.43 11.24 8.29
C SER A 136 3.67 9.75 7.96
N GLY A 137 2.70 9.12 7.28
CA GLY A 137 2.80 7.74 6.81
C GLY A 137 3.99 7.51 5.88
N ALA A 138 4.29 8.47 4.99
CA ALA A 138 5.47 8.40 4.13
C ALA A 138 6.78 8.47 4.91
N GLN A 139 6.85 9.27 5.98
CA GLN A 139 8.04 9.32 6.86
C GLN A 139 8.23 7.99 7.59
N GLU A 140 7.16 7.45 8.16
CA GLU A 140 7.20 6.17 8.87
C GLU A 140 7.56 5.00 7.93
N LEU A 141 7.00 4.98 6.72
CA LEU A 141 7.35 3.96 5.72
C LEU A 141 8.84 4.03 5.34
N ARG A 142 9.43 5.22 5.22
CA ARG A 142 10.89 5.35 4.98
C ARG A 142 11.71 4.77 6.14
N ARG A 143 11.26 4.97 7.39
CA ARG A 143 11.90 4.38 8.58
C ARG A 143 11.85 2.85 8.51
N LYS A 144 10.68 2.27 8.24
CA LYS A 144 10.49 0.82 8.06
C LYS A 144 11.38 0.26 6.94
N ILE A 145 11.46 0.94 5.79
CA ILE A 145 12.29 0.49 4.67
C ILE A 145 13.77 0.47 5.06
N TYR A 146 14.24 1.49 5.79
CA TYR A 146 15.62 1.55 6.28
C TYR A 146 15.95 0.41 7.26
N GLU A 147 15.02 0.12 8.17
CA GLU A 147 15.15 -0.91 9.20
C GLU A 147 15.08 -2.33 8.61
N PHE A 148 14.02 -2.63 7.86
CA PHE A 148 13.70 -3.99 7.41
C PHE A 148 14.28 -4.34 6.04
N LYS A 149 14.70 -3.35 5.24
CA LYS A 149 15.41 -3.54 3.96
C LYS A 149 14.73 -4.56 3.01
N PRO A 150 13.44 -4.40 2.67
CA PRO A 150 12.80 -5.26 1.68
C PRO A 150 13.47 -5.09 0.30
N LYS A 151 13.47 -6.14 -0.53
CA LYS A 151 14.06 -6.08 -1.87
C LYS A 151 13.17 -5.35 -2.88
N ILE A 152 11.85 -5.54 -2.79
CA ILE A 152 10.86 -4.89 -3.67
C ILE A 152 9.81 -4.17 -2.82
N LEU A 153 9.53 -2.90 -3.16
CA LEU A 153 8.38 -2.16 -2.66
C LEU A 153 7.28 -2.16 -3.69
N VAL A 154 6.09 -2.61 -3.32
CA VAL A 154 4.92 -2.62 -4.21
C VAL A 154 3.86 -1.68 -3.68
N PHE A 155 3.72 -0.53 -4.33
CA PHE A 155 2.68 0.44 -4.02
C PHE A 155 1.37 0.03 -4.72
N ASN A 156 0.41 -0.45 -3.94
CA ASN A 156 -0.95 -0.76 -4.42
C ASN A 156 -1.81 0.52 -4.54
N GLY A 157 -1.38 1.43 -5.41
CA GLY A 157 -2.09 2.67 -5.72
C GLY A 157 -1.16 3.83 -6.05
N ARG A 158 -1.61 4.69 -6.96
CA ARG A 158 -0.88 5.91 -7.38
C ARG A 158 -0.66 6.90 -6.24
N LYS A 159 -1.72 7.23 -5.48
CA LYS A 159 -1.67 8.27 -4.43
C LYS A 159 -0.61 7.99 -3.36
N ILE A 160 -0.46 6.73 -2.94
CA ILE A 160 0.52 6.35 -1.91
C ILE A 160 1.96 6.43 -2.41
N TYR A 161 2.17 6.07 -3.68
CA TYR A 161 3.48 6.26 -4.31
C TYR A 161 3.82 7.73 -4.40
N GLU A 162 2.89 8.58 -4.85
CA GLU A 162 3.12 10.02 -5.01
C GLU A 162 3.38 10.70 -3.65
N ALA A 163 2.62 10.34 -2.61
CA ALA A 163 2.87 10.80 -1.24
C ALA A 163 4.25 10.36 -0.72
N PHE A 164 4.63 9.11 -0.98
CA PHE A 164 5.92 8.58 -0.57
C PHE A 164 7.10 9.16 -1.36
N ARG A 165 6.93 9.37 -2.66
CA ARG A 165 8.00 9.83 -3.56
C ARG A 165 8.13 11.35 -3.59
N GLY A 166 7.04 12.07 -3.33
CA GLY A 166 6.96 13.53 -3.47
C GLY A 166 6.92 13.99 -4.93
N THR A 167 6.61 13.09 -5.87
CA THR A 167 6.58 13.38 -7.32
C THR A 167 5.40 12.67 -7.98
N GLU A 168 4.88 13.23 -9.06
CA GLU A 168 3.81 12.62 -9.84
C GLU A 168 4.26 11.30 -10.50
N LEU A 169 3.37 10.30 -10.48
CA LEU A 169 3.58 9.03 -11.17
C LEU A 169 3.47 9.22 -12.69
N GLN A 170 4.55 8.91 -13.41
CA GLN A 170 4.61 9.02 -14.87
C GLN A 170 4.00 7.80 -15.58
N HIS A 171 4.25 6.60 -15.07
CA HIS A 171 3.71 5.33 -15.59
C HIS A 171 3.56 4.33 -14.44
N PHE A 172 2.71 3.33 -14.60
CA PHE A 172 2.63 2.20 -13.68
C PHE A 172 3.77 1.20 -13.96
N GLY A 173 3.93 0.23 -13.05
CA GLY A 173 4.97 -0.79 -13.15
C GLY A 173 6.28 -0.38 -12.48
N LEU A 174 7.41 -0.86 -12.99
CA LEU A 174 8.75 -0.63 -12.43
C LEU A 174 9.11 0.85 -12.45
N GLN A 175 9.54 1.39 -11.31
CA GLN A 175 9.99 2.77 -11.16
C GLN A 175 11.50 2.83 -10.89
N LYS A 176 12.05 4.05 -10.90
CA LYS A 176 13.43 4.29 -10.45
C LYS A 176 13.64 3.75 -9.02
N SER A 177 14.62 2.87 -8.87
CA SER A 177 14.96 2.23 -7.59
C SER A 177 15.40 3.21 -6.49
N MET A 178 15.41 2.72 -5.26
CA MET A 178 15.95 3.38 -4.09
C MET A 178 17.19 2.64 -3.61
N GLY A 179 18.35 3.00 -4.16
CA GLY A 179 19.56 2.21 -3.98
C GLY A 179 19.36 0.82 -4.59
N GLN A 180 19.41 -0.22 -3.75
CA GLN A 180 19.18 -1.61 -4.16
C GLN A 180 17.71 -2.03 -4.10
N VAL A 181 16.85 -1.22 -3.51
CA VAL A 181 15.42 -1.55 -3.36
C VAL A 181 14.68 -1.22 -4.64
N GLN A 182 14.08 -2.22 -5.27
CA GLN A 182 13.24 -2.05 -6.44
C GLN A 182 11.89 -1.45 -6.04
N VAL A 183 11.32 -0.60 -6.90
CA VAL A 183 10.05 0.08 -6.64
C VAL A 183 9.09 -0.23 -7.76
N TYR A 184 7.89 -0.70 -7.42
CA TYR A 184 6.86 -1.07 -8.37
C TYR A 184 5.52 -0.45 -7.98
N VAL A 185 4.79 0.10 -8.94
CA VAL A 185 3.52 0.78 -8.67
C VAL A 185 2.40 0.11 -9.44
N MET A 186 1.35 -0.31 -8.72
CA MET A 186 0.15 -0.90 -9.29
C MET A 186 -1.03 0.08 -9.22
N PRO A 187 -2.05 -0.06 -10.08
CA PRO A 187 -3.35 0.51 -9.78
C PRO A 187 -3.92 -0.12 -8.50
N SER A 188 -4.77 0.64 -7.80
CA SER A 188 -5.43 0.12 -6.60
C SER A 188 -6.20 -1.18 -6.91
N SER A 189 -6.03 -2.20 -6.07
CA SER A 189 -6.75 -3.46 -6.15
C SER A 189 -8.25 -3.32 -5.82
N SER A 190 -8.66 -2.20 -5.23
CA SER A 190 -10.07 -1.91 -4.93
C SER A 190 -10.94 -1.92 -6.19
N PRO A 191 -12.15 -2.51 -6.14
CA PRO A 191 -13.11 -2.45 -7.25
C PRO A 191 -13.68 -1.03 -7.45
N ARG A 192 -13.51 -0.14 -6.47
CA ARG A 192 -13.93 1.28 -6.56
C ARG A 192 -12.98 2.14 -7.42
N SER A 193 -11.90 1.56 -7.95
CA SER A 193 -11.00 2.28 -8.86
C SER A 193 -11.71 2.57 -10.18
N SER A 194 -11.86 3.85 -10.52
CA SER A 194 -12.48 4.25 -11.79
C SER A 194 -11.57 4.04 -13.00
N LEU A 195 -10.24 4.01 -12.81
CA LEU A 195 -9.27 3.89 -13.90
C LEU A 195 -9.15 2.45 -14.42
N TYR A 196 -9.23 1.48 -13.52
CA TYR A 196 -9.20 0.05 -13.83
C TYR A 196 -10.32 -0.64 -13.01
N PRO A 197 -11.57 -0.59 -13.50
CA PRO A 197 -12.73 -1.05 -12.73
C PRO A 197 -12.78 -2.57 -12.61
N ARG A 198 -12.37 -3.31 -13.65
CA ARG A 198 -12.41 -4.77 -13.66
C ARG A 198 -11.07 -5.37 -13.24
N ARG A 199 -11.10 -6.63 -12.83
CA ARG A 199 -9.89 -7.37 -12.45
C ARG A 199 -8.99 -7.63 -13.66
N GLU A 200 -9.58 -7.97 -14.79
CA GLU A 200 -8.92 -8.28 -16.06
C GLU A 200 -8.10 -7.09 -16.54
N ASP A 201 -8.62 -5.87 -16.33
CA ASP A 201 -7.94 -4.61 -16.66
C ASP A 201 -6.65 -4.40 -15.84
N LYS A 202 -6.46 -5.13 -14.73
CA LYS A 202 -5.30 -5.01 -13.85
C LYS A 202 -4.27 -6.12 -14.04
N MET A 203 -4.63 -7.23 -14.69
CA MET A 203 -3.82 -8.46 -14.63
C MET A 203 -2.42 -8.32 -15.24
N HIS A 204 -2.22 -7.43 -16.21
CA HIS A 204 -0.88 -7.18 -16.77
C HIS A 204 0.09 -6.58 -15.73
N PHE A 205 -0.38 -5.76 -14.79
CA PHE A 205 0.45 -5.24 -13.70
C PHE A 205 0.92 -6.34 -12.76
N TYR A 206 0.06 -7.32 -12.46
CA TYR A 206 0.43 -8.45 -11.60
C TYR A 206 1.41 -9.40 -12.30
N LYS A 207 1.23 -9.64 -13.61
CA LYS A 207 2.19 -10.41 -14.42
C LYS A 207 3.55 -9.72 -14.50
N GLY A 208 3.58 -8.40 -14.68
CA GLY A 208 4.81 -7.62 -14.63
C GLY A 208 5.49 -7.66 -13.26
N LEU A 209 4.70 -7.65 -12.18
CA LEU A 209 5.22 -7.81 -10.82
C LEU A 209 5.85 -9.20 -10.62
N LYS A 210 5.24 -10.27 -11.15
CA LYS A 210 5.82 -11.61 -11.12
C LYS A 210 7.18 -11.66 -11.84
N LYS A 211 7.29 -11.06 -13.02
CA LYS A 211 8.57 -10.97 -13.75
C LYS A 211 9.65 -10.27 -12.91
N LEU A 212 9.31 -9.14 -12.29
CA LEU A 212 10.24 -8.44 -11.39
C LEU A 212 10.61 -9.29 -10.16
N TYR A 213 9.64 -9.97 -9.56
CA TYR A 213 9.86 -10.85 -8.41
C TYR A 213 10.84 -11.99 -8.77
N ASP A 214 10.65 -12.66 -9.90
CA ASP A 214 11.53 -13.73 -10.38
C ASP A 214 12.93 -13.22 -10.73
N HIS A 215 13.02 -12.02 -11.31
CA HIS A 215 14.31 -11.39 -11.57
C HIS A 215 15.10 -11.14 -10.27
N VAL A 216 14.45 -10.55 -9.27
CA VAL A 216 15.10 -10.20 -8.00
C VAL A 216 15.39 -11.44 -7.15
N LYS A 217 14.54 -12.46 -7.21
CA LYS A 217 14.68 -13.68 -6.39
C LYS A 217 15.60 -14.72 -7.03
N ASP A 218 15.40 -14.98 -8.32
CA ASP A 218 15.98 -16.13 -9.02
C ASP A 218 16.94 -15.71 -10.15
N GLY A 219 17.15 -14.40 -10.37
CA GLY A 219 18.07 -13.89 -11.39
C GLY A 219 17.56 -14.06 -12.83
N VAL A 220 16.26 -14.31 -13.01
CA VAL A 220 15.64 -14.42 -14.33
C VAL A 220 15.85 -13.12 -15.12
N ALA A 221 16.22 -13.21 -16.40
CA ALA A 221 16.40 -12.03 -17.24
C ALA A 221 15.11 -11.20 -17.31
N LEU A 222 15.26 -9.87 -17.20
CA LEU A 222 14.13 -8.94 -17.15
C LEU A 222 14.24 -7.93 -18.28
N ASP A 223 13.22 -7.90 -19.13
CA ASP A 223 12.97 -6.77 -20.02
C ASP A 223 12.14 -5.72 -19.27
N VAL A 224 12.72 -4.54 -19.11
CA VAL A 224 12.09 -3.43 -18.35
C VAL A 224 10.88 -2.87 -19.08
N ASP A 225 10.87 -2.91 -20.41
CA ASP A 225 9.80 -2.35 -21.24
C ASP A 225 8.52 -3.19 -21.12
N GLU A 226 8.66 -4.47 -20.77
CA GLU A 226 7.51 -5.37 -20.53
C GLU A 226 6.82 -5.16 -19.18
N ILE A 227 7.42 -4.37 -18.29
CA ILE A 227 6.94 -4.16 -16.92
C ILE A 227 6.79 -2.68 -16.55
N GLN A 228 6.84 -1.79 -17.54
CA GLN A 228 6.45 -0.39 -17.45
C GLN A 228 5.22 -0.17 -18.32
N PHE A 229 4.20 0.48 -17.76
CA PHE A 229 2.89 0.57 -18.39
C PHE A 229 2.41 2.01 -18.40
N GLU A 230 2.27 2.58 -19.59
CA GLU A 230 1.76 3.93 -19.76
C GLU A 230 0.39 4.10 -19.09
N PRO A 231 0.13 5.24 -18.41
CA PRO A 231 -1.16 5.48 -17.80
C PRO A 231 -2.24 5.51 -18.88
N LYS A 232 -3.38 4.86 -18.61
CA LYS A 232 -4.59 5.14 -19.41
C LYS A 232 -4.91 6.63 -19.28
N LYS A 233 -4.95 7.36 -20.40
CA LYS A 233 -5.42 8.75 -20.44
C LYS A 233 -6.83 8.79 -19.82
N ARG A 234 -7.06 9.70 -18.88
CA ARG A 234 -8.40 9.99 -18.37
C ARG A 234 -9.25 10.42 -19.56
N THR A 235 -10.27 9.64 -19.91
CA THR A 235 -11.32 10.14 -20.79
C THR A 235 -12.09 11.19 -19.99
N THR A 236 -11.82 12.46 -20.25
CA THR A 236 -12.73 13.53 -19.85
C THR A 236 -14.05 13.24 -20.53
N LYS A 237 -15.07 12.85 -19.77
CA LYS A 237 -16.44 12.95 -20.25
C LYS A 237 -16.67 14.44 -20.49
N THR A 238 -16.63 14.87 -21.75
CA THR A 238 -17.32 16.07 -22.17
C THR A 238 -18.80 15.80 -21.93
N THR A 239 -19.35 16.42 -20.89
CA THR A 239 -20.80 16.54 -20.74
C THR A 239 -21.30 17.33 -21.96
N PRO A 240 -22.34 16.86 -22.69
CA PRO A 240 -22.91 17.59 -23.81
C PRO A 240 -23.49 18.94 -23.40
#